data_AF-A0A5N5THF1-F1
#
_entry.id   AF-A0A5N5THF1-F1
#
_cell.length_a   1.000
_cell.length_b   1.000
_cell.length_c   1.000
_cell.angle_alpha   90.00
_cell.angle_beta   90.00
_cell.angle_gamma   90.00
#
_symmetry.space_group_name_H-M   'P 1'
#
loop_
_entity.id
_entity.type
_entity.pdbx_description
1 polymer ?
#
loop_
_entity_poly.entity_id
_entity_poly.type
_entity_poly.pdbx_seq_one_letter_code
_entity_poly.pdbx_strand_id
1 'polypeptide(L)'
;MPDLPSNVKLQKWLPQPDLLGHPKIKLFITHGGLLSTLESSYHGVPVIGIPVIGDQKTNMMEVENEGWGRVMLWKNLEENTLRELILDVLNNKKMTEIVKQKSVIMKDRLVPPDEEAAYWVEYVMRHNGAPHIRSPLFMMKWYEVYNIDVWAFIILV
;
A
#
# COMPACT_ATOMS: atom_id res chain seq x y z
N MET A 1 27.72 -6.43 3.72
CA MET A 1 27.99 -7.77 4.27
C MET A 1 29.00 -8.45 3.35
N PRO A 2 30.15 -8.90 3.88
CA PRO A 2 31.18 -9.57 3.07
C PRO A 2 30.73 -10.97 2.59
N ASP A 3 29.85 -11.65 3.32
CA ASP A 3 29.44 -13.04 3.04
C ASP A 3 28.05 -13.14 2.39
N LEU A 4 27.85 -12.49 1.24
CA LEU A 4 26.56 -12.53 0.54
C LEU A 4 26.51 -13.72 -0.44
N PRO A 5 25.51 -14.61 -0.37
CA PRO A 5 25.32 -15.67 -1.36
C PRO A 5 25.11 -15.13 -2.77
N SER A 6 25.51 -15.89 -3.80
CA SER A 6 25.43 -15.48 -5.21
C SER A 6 24.00 -15.24 -5.73
N ASN A 7 22.99 -15.80 -5.04
CA ASN A 7 21.58 -15.64 -5.33
C ASN A 7 20.91 -14.48 -4.56
N VAL A 8 21.69 -13.69 -3.81
CA VAL A 8 21.18 -12.53 -3.08
C VAL A 8 21.82 -11.27 -3.65
N LYS A 9 20.99 -10.26 -3.93
CA LYS A 9 21.43 -8.96 -4.40
C LYS A 9 20.92 -7.88 -3.45
N LEU A 10 21.84 -7.16 -2.83
CA LEU A 10 21.53 -5.98 -2.01
C LEU A 10 21.69 -4.73 -2.87
N GLN A 11 20.72 -3.82 -2.78
CA GLN A 11 20.73 -2.52 -3.44
C GLN A 11 20.09 -1.49 -2.52
N LYS A 12 20.59 -0.25 -2.55
CA LYS A 12 19.99 0.86 -1.78
C LYS A 12 18.63 1.28 -2.34
N TRP A 13 18.47 1.13 -3.65
CA TRP A 13 17.25 1.49 -4.36
C TRP A 13 17.03 0.52 -5.52
N LEU A 14 15.79 0.14 -5.72
CA LEU A 14 15.34 -0.74 -6.80
C LEU A 14 14.05 -0.16 -7.40
N PRO A 15 13.82 -0.33 -8.71
CA PRO A 15 12.57 0.07 -9.33
C PRO A 15 11.47 -0.93 -8.93
N GLN A 16 10.87 -0.73 -7.76
CA GLN A 16 9.90 -1.66 -7.16
C GLN A 16 8.70 -1.99 -8.07
N PRO A 17 8.04 -1.01 -8.73
CA PRO A 17 6.94 -1.31 -9.64
C PRO A 17 7.37 -2.19 -10.82
N ASP A 18 8.53 -1.92 -11.42
CA ASP A 18 9.07 -2.73 -12.52
C ASP A 18 9.41 -4.15 -12.07
N LEU A 19 9.96 -4.28 -10.85
CA LEU A 19 10.23 -5.59 -10.27
C LEU A 19 8.94 -6.35 -10.01
N LEU A 20 7.95 -5.75 -9.35
CA LEU A 20 6.66 -6.41 -9.10
C LEU A 20 5.96 -6.78 -10.41
N GLY A 21 6.11 -5.97 -11.46
CA GLY A 21 5.62 -6.29 -12.81
C GLY A 21 6.38 -7.39 -13.54
N HIS A 22 7.54 -7.82 -13.04
CA HIS A 22 8.34 -8.85 -13.68
C HIS A 22 7.75 -10.26 -13.46
N PRO A 23 7.58 -11.09 -14.50
CA PRO A 23 6.85 -12.37 -14.41
C PRO A 23 7.49 -13.44 -13.51
N LYS A 24 8.75 -13.24 -13.13
CA LYS A 24 9.49 -14.13 -12.22
C LYS A 24 9.30 -13.78 -10.73
N ILE A 25 8.74 -12.63 -10.38
CA ILE A 25 8.43 -12.34 -8.98
C ILE A 25 7.30 -13.26 -8.52
N LYS A 26 7.49 -13.84 -7.33
CA LYS A 26 6.55 -14.79 -6.71
C LYS A 26 6.05 -14.36 -5.35
N LEU A 27 6.80 -13.50 -4.68
CA LEU A 27 6.54 -13.07 -3.31
C LEU A 27 7.16 -11.69 -3.11
N PHE A 28 6.45 -10.83 -2.42
CA PHE A 28 6.97 -9.55 -1.93
C PHE A 28 6.86 -9.48 -0.40
N ILE A 29 8.00 -9.33 0.27
CA ILE A 29 8.04 -9.14 1.73
C ILE A 29 8.08 -7.63 1.98
N THR A 30 7.11 -7.11 2.73
CA THR A 30 6.95 -5.66 2.96
C THR A 30 6.49 -5.37 4.39
N HIS A 31 6.74 -4.15 4.86
CA HIS A 31 6.14 -3.64 6.08
C HIS A 31 4.61 -3.45 6.02
N GLY A 32 3.99 -3.58 4.85
CA GLY A 32 2.53 -3.51 4.72
C GLY A 32 1.93 -2.11 4.63
N GLY A 33 2.73 -1.10 4.26
CA GLY A 33 2.20 0.22 3.93
C GLY A 33 1.19 0.15 2.78
N LEU A 34 0.24 1.09 2.75
CA LEU A 34 -0.86 1.11 1.78
C LEU A 34 -0.38 1.04 0.33
N LEU A 35 0.60 1.87 -0.04
CA LEU A 35 1.13 1.92 -1.40
C LEU A 35 1.79 0.61 -1.83
N SER A 36 2.62 0.01 -0.97
CA SER A 36 3.23 -1.30 -1.25
C SER A 36 2.18 -2.39 -1.46
N THR A 37 1.11 -2.35 -0.67
CA THR A 37 -0.01 -3.30 -0.77
C THR A 37 -0.76 -3.12 -2.09
N LEU A 38 -1.02 -1.87 -2.48
CA LEU A 38 -1.67 -1.52 -3.75
C LEU A 38 -0.82 -1.94 -4.95
N GLU A 39 0.48 -1.67 -4.96
CA GLU A 39 1.38 -2.08 -6.04
C GLU A 39 1.44 -3.61 -6.18
N SER A 40 1.52 -4.33 -5.06
CA SER A 40 1.52 -5.80 -5.08
C SER A 40 0.20 -6.37 -5.61
N SER A 41 -0.93 -5.80 -5.19
CA SER A 41 -2.25 -6.13 -5.72
C SER A 41 -2.35 -5.81 -7.21
N TYR A 42 -1.87 -4.64 -7.64
CA TYR A 42 -1.87 -4.23 -9.04
C TYR A 42 -1.05 -5.20 -9.91
N HIS A 43 0.07 -5.72 -9.42
CA HIS A 43 0.91 -6.66 -10.16
C HIS A 43 0.56 -8.14 -9.94
N GLY A 44 -0.40 -8.46 -9.07
CA GLY A 44 -0.80 -9.86 -8.84
C GLY A 44 0.27 -10.65 -8.09
N VAL A 45 0.97 -10.03 -7.14
CA VAL A 45 2.05 -10.63 -6.36
C VAL A 45 1.59 -10.82 -4.90
N PRO A 46 1.63 -12.05 -4.37
CA PRO A 46 1.36 -12.30 -2.95
C PRO A 46 2.36 -11.62 -2.02
N VAL A 47 1.94 -11.31 -0.79
CA VAL A 47 2.82 -10.63 0.19
C VAL A 47 2.98 -11.38 1.50
N ILE A 48 4.14 -11.18 2.13
CA ILE A 48 4.32 -11.38 3.57
C ILE A 48 4.49 -10.00 4.21
N GLY A 49 3.57 -9.65 5.08
CA GLY A 49 3.53 -8.40 5.82
C GLY A 49 4.26 -8.48 7.15
N ILE A 50 5.18 -7.55 7.40
CA ILE A 50 5.85 -7.38 8.70
C ILE A 50 5.57 -5.97 9.24
N PRO A 51 4.36 -5.71 9.76
CA PRO A 51 3.95 -4.37 10.16
C PRO A 51 4.78 -3.84 11.33
N VAL A 52 5.09 -2.55 11.26
CA VAL A 52 5.93 -1.84 12.24
C VAL A 52 5.11 -0.75 12.96
N ILE A 53 4.42 0.13 12.22
CA ILE A 53 3.69 1.27 12.78
C ILE A 53 2.45 1.66 11.98
N GLY A 54 1.59 2.48 12.58
CA GLY A 54 0.47 3.14 11.90
C GLY A 54 -0.59 2.15 11.39
N ASP A 55 -1.03 2.38 10.16
CA ASP A 55 -2.08 1.62 9.45
C ASP A 55 -1.61 0.25 8.92
N GLN A 56 -0.29 -0.01 8.92
CA GLN A 56 0.33 -1.19 8.32
C GLN A 56 -0.27 -2.51 8.81
N LYS A 57 -0.59 -2.60 10.11
CA LYS A 57 -1.20 -3.81 10.68
C LYS A 57 -2.60 -4.02 10.10
N THR A 58 -3.40 -2.97 9.99
CA THR A 58 -4.76 -3.03 9.42
C THR A 58 -4.72 -3.45 7.96
N ASN A 59 -3.81 -2.85 7.17
CA ASN A 59 -3.62 -3.23 5.77
C ASN A 59 -3.27 -4.71 5.64
N MET A 60 -2.34 -5.23 6.45
CA MET A 60 -1.92 -6.63 6.38
C MET A 60 -2.98 -7.60 6.89
N MET A 61 -3.79 -7.22 7.88
CA MET A 61 -4.96 -8.02 8.27
C MET A 61 -5.96 -8.13 7.13
N GLU A 62 -6.18 -7.07 6.36
CA GLU A 62 -7.05 -7.12 5.18
C GLU A 62 -6.50 -8.07 4.11
N VAL A 63 -5.20 -7.99 3.82
CA VAL A 63 -4.53 -8.91 2.88
C VAL A 63 -4.70 -10.37 3.28
N GLU A 64 -4.52 -10.67 4.57
CA GLU A 64 -4.63 -12.04 5.09
C GLU A 64 -6.09 -12.52 5.07
N ASN A 65 -7.05 -11.65 5.43
CA ASN A 65 -8.48 -11.92 5.35
C ASN A 65 -8.94 -12.19 3.91
N GLU A 66 -8.43 -11.41 2.95
CA GLU A 66 -8.68 -11.61 1.52
C GLU A 66 -7.97 -12.87 0.98
N GLY A 67 -7.00 -13.42 1.72
CA GLY A 67 -6.41 -14.73 1.45
C GLY A 67 -5.25 -14.73 0.46
N TRP A 68 -4.61 -13.58 0.23
CA TRP A 68 -3.48 -13.47 -0.72
C TRP A 68 -2.14 -13.08 -0.09
N GLY A 69 -2.05 -13.14 1.23
CA GLY A 69 -0.79 -12.98 1.93
C GLY A 69 -0.83 -13.51 3.36
N ARG A 70 0.24 -13.24 4.09
CA ARG A 70 0.44 -13.62 5.49
C ARG A 70 0.97 -12.46 6.30
N VAL A 71 0.64 -12.42 7.59
CA VAL A 71 1.16 -11.41 8.51
C VAL A 71 2.08 -12.04 9.55
N MET A 72 3.23 -11.42 9.77
CA MET A 72 4.12 -11.73 10.88
C MET A 72 4.41 -10.46 11.66
N LEU A 73 4.01 -10.41 12.94
CA LEU A 73 4.30 -9.25 13.76
C LEU A 73 5.81 -9.12 13.99
N TRP A 74 6.33 -7.90 13.95
CA TRP A 74 7.76 -7.61 14.16
C TRP A 74 8.33 -8.26 15.43
N LYS A 75 7.56 -8.26 16.53
CA LYS A 75 7.93 -8.90 17.81
C LYS A 75 8.07 -10.43 17.77
N ASN A 76 7.52 -11.07 16.75
CA ASN A 76 7.53 -12.52 16.54
C ASN A 76 8.45 -12.90 15.36
N LEU A 77 9.30 -11.98 14.89
CA LEU A 77 10.20 -12.24 13.77
C LEU A 77 11.26 -13.26 14.20
N GLU A 78 11.11 -14.49 13.72
CA GLU A 78 12.04 -15.59 13.92
C GLU A 78 12.39 -16.23 12.56
N GLU A 79 13.61 -16.75 12.42
CA GLU A 79 14.10 -17.37 11.19
C GLU A 79 13.18 -18.52 10.72
N ASN A 80 12.82 -19.43 11.63
CA ASN A 80 12.00 -20.60 11.30
C ASN A 80 10.60 -20.17 10.84
N THR A 81 9.97 -19.27 11.59
CA THR A 81 8.64 -18.76 11.24
C THR A 81 8.65 -18.03 9.90
N LEU A 82 9.64 -17.17 9.64
CA LEU A 82 9.75 -16.49 8.35
C LEU A 82 9.95 -17.49 7.21
N ARG A 83 10.79 -18.51 7.40
CA ARG A 83 11.02 -19.56 6.40
C ARG A 83 9.74 -20.34 6.11
N GLU A 84 8.98 -20.72 7.13
CA GLU A 84 7.70 -21.42 6.98
C GLU A 84 6.67 -20.58 6.22
N LEU A 85 6.55 -19.28 6.54
CA LEU A 85 5.67 -18.36 5.82
C LEU A 85 6.08 -18.19 4.35
N ILE A 86 7.38 -18.07 4.06
CA ILE A 86 7.90 -18.02 2.69
C ILE A 86 7.49 -19.29 1.94
N LEU A 87 7.67 -20.47 2.54
CA LEU A 87 7.31 -21.74 1.92
C LEU A 87 5.79 -21.89 1.75
N ASP A 88 4.97 -21.43 2.70
CA ASP A 88 3.51 -21.43 2.56
C ASP A 88 3.08 -20.57 1.35
N VAL A 89 3.52 -19.31 1.29
CA VAL A 89 3.13 -18.41 0.20
C VAL A 89 3.62 -18.90 -1.17
N LEU A 90 4.84 -19.42 -1.26
CA LEU A 90 5.39 -19.93 -2.53
C LEU A 90 4.72 -21.22 -3.02
N ASN A 91 4.25 -22.07 -2.11
CA ASN A 91 3.60 -23.35 -2.47
C ASN A 91 2.07 -23.23 -2.59
N ASN A 92 1.46 -22.19 -2.02
CA ASN A 92 0.03 -21.98 -2.04
C ASN A 92 -0.41 -21.23 -3.31
N LYS A 93 -0.68 -21.99 -4.38
CA LYS A 93 -1.16 -21.45 -5.67
C LYS A 93 -2.43 -20.61 -5.54
N LYS A 94 -3.31 -20.95 -4.59
CA LYS A 94 -4.58 -20.24 -4.36
C LYS A 94 -4.34 -18.77 -4.01
N MET A 95 -3.33 -18.45 -3.19
CA MET A 95 -3.00 -17.05 -2.88
C MET A 95 -2.63 -16.26 -4.13
N THR A 96 -1.80 -16.85 -4.99
CA THR A 96 -1.38 -16.25 -6.26
C THR A 96 -2.58 -16.05 -7.20
N GLU A 97 -3.49 -17.01 -7.26
CA GLU A 97 -4.71 -16.91 -8.06
C GLU A 97 -5.63 -15.79 -7.55
N ILE A 98 -5.82 -15.68 -6.24
CA ILE A 98 -6.63 -14.62 -5.62
C ILE A 98 -6.07 -13.24 -5.96
N VAL A 99 -4.77 -12.98 -5.73
CA VAL A 99 -4.21 -11.65 -6.02
C VAL A 99 -4.18 -11.34 -7.51
N LYS A 100 -4.04 -12.35 -8.38
CA LYS A 100 -4.13 -12.16 -9.83
C LYS A 100 -5.55 -11.79 -10.26
N GLN A 101 -6.57 -12.42 -9.68
CA GLN A 101 -7.96 -12.00 -9.90
C GLN A 101 -8.19 -10.57 -9.41
N LYS A 102 -7.68 -10.23 -8.22
CA LYS A 102 -7.73 -8.87 -7.68
C LYS A 102 -7.02 -7.86 -8.60
N SER A 103 -5.88 -8.23 -9.18
CA SER A 103 -5.15 -7.42 -10.18
C SER A 103 -6.00 -7.15 -11.42
N VAL A 104 -6.69 -8.16 -11.94
CA VAL A 104 -7.59 -8.00 -13.10
C VAL A 104 -8.71 -7.02 -12.76
N ILE A 105 -9.38 -7.21 -11.61
CA ILE A 105 -10.46 -6.33 -11.16
C ILE A 105 -9.97 -4.89 -10.96
N MET A 106 -8.79 -4.70 -10.36
CA MET A 106 -8.23 -3.38 -10.11
C MET A 106 -7.87 -2.62 -11.41
N LYS A 107 -7.47 -3.36 -12.45
CA LYS A 107 -7.14 -2.81 -13.76
C LYS A 107 -8.35 -2.61 -14.66
N ASP A 108 -9.47 -3.25 -14.33
CA ASP A 108 -10.73 -3.08 -15.05
C ASP A 108 -11.38 -1.75 -14.67
N ARG A 109 -11.18 -0.75 -15.53
CA ARG A 109 -11.61 0.63 -15.29
C ARG A 109 -12.40 1.12 -16.49
N LEU A 110 -13.48 1.88 -16.22
CA LEU A 110 -14.31 2.47 -17.26
C LEU A 110 -13.53 3.45 -18.16
N VAL A 111 -12.56 4.16 -17.58
CA VAL A 111 -11.74 5.17 -18.25
C VAL A 111 -10.25 4.80 -18.07
N PRO A 112 -9.43 4.88 -19.13
CA PRO A 112 -7.99 4.70 -19.02
C PRO A 112 -7.36 5.68 -18.00
N PRO A 113 -6.35 5.24 -17.20
CA PRO A 113 -5.78 6.08 -16.14
C PRO A 113 -5.16 7.41 -16.64
N ASP A 114 -4.61 7.42 -17.84
CA ASP A 114 -4.01 8.58 -18.50
C ASP A 114 -5.08 9.57 -18.97
N GLU A 115 -6.17 9.09 -19.57
CA GLU A 115 -7.31 9.92 -19.94
C GLU A 115 -7.99 10.54 -18.72
N GLU A 116 -8.18 9.75 -17.66
CA GLU A 116 -8.77 10.23 -16.41
C GLU A 116 -7.89 11.30 -15.74
N ALA A 117 -6.57 11.09 -15.73
CA ALA A 117 -5.63 12.07 -15.21
C ALA A 117 -5.67 13.39 -16.01
N ALA A 118 -5.66 13.30 -17.35
CA ALA A 118 -5.79 14.46 -18.22
C ALA A 118 -7.10 15.21 -17.96
N TYR A 119 -8.22 14.49 -17.86
CA TYR A 119 -9.52 15.07 -17.57
C TYR A 119 -9.52 15.90 -16.27
N TRP A 120 -8.96 15.38 -15.18
CA TRP A 120 -8.94 16.11 -13.90
C TRP A 120 -8.02 17.33 -13.92
N VAL A 121 -6.87 17.24 -14.61
CA VAL A 121 -5.99 18.39 -14.82
C VAL A 121 -6.74 19.50 -15.58
N GLU A 122 -7.37 19.15 -16.70
CA GLU A 122 -8.15 20.10 -17.48
C GLU A 122 -9.36 20.63 -16.71
N TYR A 123 -10.02 19.81 -15.90
CA TYR A 123 -11.15 20.22 -15.08
C TYR A 123 -10.76 21.35 -14.13
N VAL A 124 -9.62 21.22 -13.46
CA VAL A 124 -9.08 22.26 -12.57
C VAL A 124 -8.77 23.53 -13.35
N MET A 125 -8.18 23.40 -14.56
CA MET A 125 -7.90 24.55 -15.44
C MET A 125 -9.18 25.26 -15.89
N ARG A 126 -10.19 24.51 -16.37
CA ARG A 126 -11.49 25.05 -16.82
C ARG A 126 -12.22 25.84 -15.74
N HIS A 127 -12.02 25.47 -14.47
CA HIS A 127 -12.70 26.10 -13.33
C HIS A 127 -11.76 26.99 -12.50
N ASN A 128 -10.68 27.52 -13.10
CA ASN A 128 -9.76 28.47 -12.46
C ASN A 128 -9.26 28.00 -11.08
N GLY A 129 -8.89 26.72 -10.96
CA GLY A 129 -8.44 26.11 -9.71
C GLY A 129 -9.51 25.30 -8.97
N ALA A 130 -10.74 25.25 -9.49
CA ALA A 130 -11.87 24.48 -8.97
C ALA A 130 -12.16 24.68 -7.46
N PRO A 131 -12.39 25.93 -7.01
CA PRO A 131 -12.57 26.25 -5.59
C PRO A 131 -13.72 25.50 -4.93
N HIS A 132 -14.75 25.11 -5.69
CA HIS A 132 -15.96 24.44 -5.20
C HIS A 132 -15.77 22.97 -4.79
N ILE A 133 -14.68 22.31 -5.21
CA ILE A 133 -14.32 20.95 -4.77
C ILE A 133 -13.12 20.93 -3.83
N ARG A 134 -12.51 22.09 -3.55
CA ARG A 134 -11.43 22.18 -2.57
C ARG A 134 -12.01 22.04 -1.17
N SER A 135 -11.32 21.28 -0.32
CA SER A 135 -11.67 21.24 1.10
C SER A 135 -11.61 22.65 1.69
N PRO A 136 -12.67 23.13 2.37
CA PRO A 136 -12.67 24.41 3.06
C PRO A 136 -11.52 24.56 4.07
N LEU A 137 -11.01 23.43 4.58
CA LEU A 137 -9.88 23.35 5.52
C LEU A 137 -8.66 24.17 5.05
N PHE A 138 -8.39 24.23 3.75
CA PHE A 138 -7.24 24.98 3.21
C PHE A 138 -7.41 26.50 3.25
N MET A 139 -8.63 26.98 3.43
CA MET A 139 -8.94 28.41 3.58
C MET A 139 -9.10 28.82 5.05
N MET A 140 -9.17 27.85 5.96
CA MET A 140 -9.31 28.09 7.40
C MET A 140 -7.98 28.53 8.00
N LYS A 141 -8.05 29.42 8.99
CA LYS A 141 -6.88 29.78 9.79
C LYS A 141 -6.53 28.63 10.73
N TRP A 142 -5.26 28.53 11.13
CA TRP A 142 -4.78 27.42 11.96
C TRP A 142 -5.62 27.21 13.23
N TYR A 143 -6.08 28.28 13.89
CA TYR A 143 -6.88 28.17 15.11
C TYR A 143 -8.30 27.65 14.89
N GLU A 144 -8.87 27.85 13.70
CA GLU A 144 -10.18 27.27 13.31
C GLU A 144 -10.02 25.78 13.01
N VAL A 145 -8.92 25.40 12.36
CA VAL A 145 -8.58 23.99 12.11
C VAL A 145 -8.45 23.19 13.42
N TYR A 146 -7.85 23.79 14.45
CA TYR A 146 -7.67 23.13 15.75
C TYR A 146 -8.84 23.38 16.73
N ASN A 147 -9.91 24.07 16.32
CA ASN A 147 -11.09 24.38 17.14
C ASN A 147 -10.73 24.96 18.53
N ILE A 148 -9.83 25.94 18.56
CA ILE A 148 -9.30 26.51 19.81
C ILE A 148 -10.41 27.12 20.68
N ASP A 149 -11.44 27.70 20.06
CA ASP A 149 -12.62 28.25 20.72
C ASP A 149 -13.45 27.18 21.45
N VAL A 150 -13.65 26.01 20.83
CA VAL A 150 -14.34 24.87 21.47
C VAL A 150 -13.54 24.35 22.66
N TRP A 151 -12.22 24.20 22.51
CA TRP A 151 -11.36 23.79 23.61
C TRP A 151 -11.34 24.81 24.74
N ALA A 152 -11.29 26.10 24.43
CA ALA A 152 -11.34 27.17 25.42
C ALA A 152 -12.66 27.14 26.20
N PHE A 153 -13.80 26.94 25.53
CA PHE A 153 -15.09 26.81 26.19
C PHE A 153 -15.13 25.62 27.15
N ILE A 154 -14.68 24.44 26.72
CA ILE A 154 -14.67 23.21 27.55
C ILE A 154 -13.75 23.33 28.77
N ILE A 155 -12.64 24.06 28.66
CA ILE A 155 -11.65 24.18 29.75
C ILE A 155 -12.01 25.28 30.74
N LEU A 156 -12.63 26.37 30.27
CA LEU A 156 -12.89 27.58 31.09
C LEU A 156 -14.28 27.63 31.72
N VAL A 157 -15.21 26.76 31.30
CA VAL A 157 -16.59 26.66 31.82
C VAL A 157 -16.79 25.30 32.47
#